data_AF-M0R967-F1
#
_entry.id   AF-M0R967-F1
#
_cell.length_a   1.000
_cell.length_b   1.000
_cell.length_c   1.000
_cell.angle_alpha   90.00
_cell.angle_beta   90.00
_cell.angle_gamma   90.00
#
_symmetry.space_group_name_H-M   'P 1'
#
loop_
_entity.id
_entity.type
_entity.pdbx_description
1 polymer ?
#
loop_
_entity_poly.entity_id
_entity_poly.type
_entity_poly.pdbx_seq_one_letter_code
_entity_poly.pdbx_strand_id
1 'polypeptide(L)'
;MLLSLTQPSILGILPLLLMSHLLQWEDVTSVPIHDNEAGYDEVSLKNLFDHAIKVSQDTTALTMEMRKIFFSDDFSSSMFKKFVLGFLKDMKHMVETLNSCHTFSLSIPVTREEARKIPLEEFLKIILSILNAWKKSLYDLETKLHGMKGAPDAILIRSKSIRKLNRELLETIMMILSKVDPRMEENNKYPLWTDLESLKTTDKEHEFFALYKLFYCLRVDTFTVDLYLKHLKCVLYSGDICNSVNFYGDP
;
A
#
# COMPACT_ATOMS: atom_id res chain seq x y z
N MET A 1 -11.70 11.20 -50.81
CA MET A 1 -12.06 12.55 -50.32
C MET A 1 -11.02 12.93 -49.28
N LEU A 2 -10.14 13.90 -49.58
CA LEU A 2 -9.16 14.39 -48.62
C LEU A 2 -9.84 15.29 -47.60
N LEU A 3 -9.74 14.92 -46.32
CA LEU A 3 -10.18 15.72 -45.18
C LEU A 3 -9.09 16.74 -44.85
N SER A 4 -9.33 18.00 -45.19
CA SER A 4 -8.47 19.13 -44.81
C SER A 4 -8.58 19.37 -43.30
N LEU A 5 -7.49 19.13 -42.57
CA LEU A 5 -7.35 19.49 -41.16
C LEU A 5 -7.07 20.99 -41.06
N THR A 6 -8.10 21.78 -40.74
CA THR A 6 -7.93 23.17 -40.28
C THR A 6 -7.52 23.17 -38.82
N GLN A 7 -6.26 23.54 -38.59
CA GLN A 7 -5.60 23.69 -37.31
C GLN A 7 -6.08 24.99 -36.61
N PRO A 8 -6.64 24.95 -35.39
CA PRO A 8 -7.02 26.15 -34.67
C PRO A 8 -5.83 26.73 -33.91
N SER A 9 -5.46 27.95 -34.29
CA SER A 9 -4.46 28.78 -33.62
C SER A 9 -5.02 29.33 -32.30
N ILE A 10 -4.60 28.77 -31.16
CA ILE A 10 -4.89 29.32 -29.84
C ILE A 10 -3.65 30.10 -29.37
N LEU A 11 -3.58 31.37 -29.79
CA LEU A 11 -2.70 32.39 -29.22
C LEU A 11 -3.40 32.97 -27.97
N GLY A 12 -3.10 32.40 -26.80
CA GLY A 12 -3.55 32.90 -25.51
C GLY A 12 -2.35 33.22 -24.64
N ILE A 13 -1.97 34.49 -24.60
CA ILE A 13 -0.85 35.05 -23.84
C ILE A 13 -1.12 34.89 -22.34
N LEU A 14 -0.23 34.22 -21.61
CA LEU A 14 -0.29 34.06 -20.16
C LEU A 14 0.50 35.20 -19.49
N PRO A 15 -0.11 36.11 -18.73
CA PRO A 15 0.62 37.12 -17.96
C PRO A 15 1.22 36.50 -16.71
N LEU A 16 2.55 36.58 -16.59
CA LEU A 16 3.33 36.21 -15.41
C LEU A 16 2.93 37.08 -14.20
N LEU A 17 2.26 36.50 -13.21
CA LEU A 17 2.11 37.11 -11.89
C LEU A 17 3.46 37.02 -11.14
N LEU A 18 4.21 38.12 -11.16
CA LEU A 18 5.39 38.32 -10.32
C LEU A 18 4.93 38.90 -8.97
N MET A 19 4.64 38.03 -8.00
CA MET A 19 4.28 38.43 -6.63
C MET A 19 5.56 38.58 -5.80
N SER A 20 6.12 39.80 -5.81
CA SER A 20 7.29 40.19 -5.00
C SER A 20 6.88 40.51 -3.57
N HIS A 21 6.78 39.51 -2.69
CA HIS A 21 6.62 39.73 -1.25
C HIS A 21 7.99 39.81 -0.57
N LEU A 22 8.63 40.97 -0.66
CA LEU A 22 9.78 41.34 0.17
C LEU A 22 9.25 41.78 1.55
N LEU A 23 8.87 40.82 2.40
CA LEU A 23 8.63 41.08 3.81
C LEU A 23 9.97 41.02 4.55
N GLN A 24 10.52 42.20 4.81
CA GLN A 24 11.63 42.43 5.72
C GLN A 24 11.22 41.97 7.11
N TRP A 25 11.68 40.79 7.53
CA TRP A 25 11.61 40.40 8.94
C TRP A 25 12.88 40.90 9.61
N GLU A 26 12.71 41.94 10.40
CA GLU A 26 13.75 42.63 11.17
C GLU A 26 14.06 41.87 12.47
N ASP A 27 15.33 41.95 12.88
CA ASP A 27 16.04 41.15 13.88
C ASP A 27 15.28 40.88 15.19
N VAL A 28 15.04 39.60 15.49
CA VAL A 28 14.75 39.12 16.85
C VAL A 28 15.96 38.34 17.35
N THR A 29 16.75 39.02 18.17
CA THR A 29 17.86 38.45 18.93
C THR A 29 17.33 37.43 19.94
N SER A 30 17.65 36.16 19.74
CA SER A 30 17.43 35.11 20.75
C SER A 30 18.76 34.49 21.18
N VAL A 31 18.95 34.53 22.50
CA VAL A 31 20.09 34.06 23.28
C VAL A 31 20.23 32.53 23.12
N PRO A 32 21.45 31.97 23.04
CA PRO A 32 21.65 30.57 22.67
C PRO A 32 21.34 29.66 23.86
N ILE A 33 20.19 28.98 23.79
CA ILE A 33 19.91 27.84 24.67
C ILE A 33 20.70 26.66 24.09
N HIS A 34 21.78 26.34 24.78
CA HIS A 34 22.44 25.05 24.72
C HIS A 34 21.42 23.97 25.11
N ASP A 35 20.86 23.26 24.13
CA ASP A 35 20.21 21.99 24.39
C ASP A 35 20.64 20.95 23.33
N ASN A 36 21.17 19.86 23.87
CA ASN A 36 21.74 18.72 23.18
C ASN A 36 20.69 17.89 22.44
N GLU A 37 20.10 18.40 21.36
CA GLU A 37 19.27 17.61 20.43
C GLU A 37 19.96 17.35 19.08
N ALA A 38 21.29 17.35 19.05
CA ALA A 38 22.10 17.00 17.87
C ALA A 38 22.19 15.47 17.65
N GLY A 39 21.04 14.77 17.62
CA GLY A 39 20.98 13.32 17.45
C GLY A 39 19.95 12.82 16.45
N TYR A 40 18.90 13.58 16.15
CA TYR A 40 18.06 13.30 14.99
C TYR A 40 18.76 13.84 13.75
N ASP A 41 19.81 13.15 13.35
CA ASP A 41 20.38 13.24 12.01
C ASP A 41 19.22 13.28 11.02
N GLU A 42 19.07 14.37 10.28
CA GLU A 42 17.88 14.61 9.46
C GLU A 42 17.79 13.50 8.42
N VAL A 43 16.97 12.48 8.69
CA VAL A 43 16.89 11.29 7.85
C VAL A 43 16.47 11.74 6.45
N SER A 44 17.38 11.57 5.47
CA SER A 44 17.11 12.02 4.11
C SER A 44 15.87 11.34 3.52
N LEU A 45 15.16 12.04 2.63
CA LEU A 45 14.00 11.48 1.92
C LEU A 45 14.36 10.17 1.21
N LYS A 46 15.58 10.09 0.65
CA LYS A 46 16.09 8.88 0.02
C LYS A 46 16.19 7.71 1.01
N ASN A 47 16.73 7.95 2.20
CA ASN A 47 16.85 6.92 3.23
C ASN A 47 15.47 6.44 3.72
N LEU A 48 14.48 7.33 3.80
CA LEU A 48 13.11 6.96 4.12
C LEU A 48 12.50 6.04 3.04
N PHE A 49 12.71 6.35 1.75
CA PHE A 49 12.28 5.46 0.67
C PHE A 49 13.02 4.11 0.69
N ASP A 50 14.32 4.12 0.94
CA ASP A 50 15.13 2.90 1.06
C ASP A 50 14.60 1.99 2.19
N HIS A 51 14.27 2.60 3.33
CA HIS A 51 13.66 1.90 4.46
C HIS A 51 12.25 1.38 4.12
N ALA A 52 11.38 2.23 3.55
CA ALA A 52 10.02 1.85 3.18
C ALA A 52 9.99 0.65 2.21
N ILE A 53 10.87 0.65 1.20
CA ILE A 53 11.00 -0.46 0.24
C ILE A 53 11.45 -1.74 0.94
N LYS A 54 12.43 -1.66 1.85
CA LYS A 54 12.86 -2.83 2.61
C LYS A 54 11.70 -3.40 3.42
N VAL A 55 10.97 -2.55 4.14
CA VAL A 55 9.80 -2.95 4.95
C VAL A 55 8.69 -3.54 4.08
N SER A 56 8.42 -3.00 2.88
CA SER A 56 7.43 -3.55 1.95
C SER A 56 7.82 -4.91 1.36
N GLN A 57 9.11 -5.10 1.07
CA GLN A 57 9.67 -6.38 0.62
C GLN A 57 9.54 -7.44 1.71
N ASP A 58 9.94 -7.12 2.94
CA ASP A 58 9.82 -8.01 4.09
C ASP A 58 8.35 -8.39 4.36
N THR A 59 7.43 -7.41 4.26
CA THR A 59 5.98 -7.64 4.42
C THR A 59 5.43 -8.56 3.33
N THR A 60 5.85 -8.35 2.07
CA THR A 60 5.47 -9.19 0.94
C THR A 60 5.97 -10.62 1.11
N ALA A 61 7.22 -10.79 1.54
CA ALA A 61 7.82 -12.10 1.79
C ALA A 61 7.06 -12.87 2.88
N LEU A 62 6.80 -12.23 4.03
CA LEU A 62 6.04 -12.84 5.13
C LEU A 62 4.61 -13.19 4.72
N THR A 63 3.96 -12.35 3.93
CA THR A 63 2.61 -12.62 3.40
C THR A 63 2.61 -13.86 2.51
N MET A 64 3.62 -14.00 1.64
CA MET A 64 3.78 -15.16 0.78
C MET A 64 4.11 -16.44 1.58
N GLU A 65 4.95 -16.34 2.59
CA GLU A 65 5.24 -17.47 3.50
C GLU A 65 4.00 -17.92 4.27
N MET A 66 3.26 -16.97 4.86
CA MET A 66 2.04 -17.28 5.60
C MET A 66 1.02 -17.96 4.69
N ARG A 67 0.82 -17.43 3.47
CA ARG A 67 -0.04 -18.07 2.46
C ARG A 67 0.44 -19.48 2.14
N LYS A 68 1.74 -19.72 1.96
CA LYS A 68 2.28 -21.08 1.71
C LYS A 68 1.90 -22.04 2.83
N ILE A 69 2.03 -21.64 4.09
CA ILE A 69 1.65 -22.48 5.23
C ILE A 69 0.16 -22.84 5.17
N PHE A 70 -0.72 -21.88 4.83
CA PHE A 70 -2.14 -22.17 4.67
C PHE A 70 -2.46 -23.24 3.59
N PHE A 71 -1.62 -23.35 2.55
CA PHE A 71 -1.78 -24.36 1.51
C PHE A 71 -1.15 -25.72 1.85
N SER A 72 -0.18 -25.76 2.77
CA SER A 72 0.59 -26.97 3.07
C SER A 72 0.25 -27.62 4.41
N ASP A 73 -0.17 -26.84 5.41
CA ASP A 73 -0.43 -27.32 6.77
C ASP A 73 -1.78 -28.05 6.86
N ASP A 74 -1.85 -29.12 7.66
CA ASP A 74 -3.07 -29.92 7.85
C ASP A 74 -4.23 -29.10 8.44
N PHE A 75 -3.93 -28.01 9.16
CA PHE A 75 -4.92 -27.06 9.69
C PHE A 75 -5.88 -26.55 8.61
N SER A 76 -5.38 -26.26 7.40
CA SER A 76 -6.13 -25.52 6.38
C SER A 76 -5.99 -26.04 4.95
N SER A 77 -4.98 -26.87 4.65
CA SER A 77 -4.63 -27.25 3.29
C SER A 77 -5.78 -27.95 2.55
N SER A 78 -6.57 -28.79 3.23
CA SER A 78 -7.72 -29.47 2.64
C SER A 78 -8.81 -28.50 2.18
N MET A 79 -9.14 -27.50 3.00
CA MET A 79 -10.10 -26.44 2.67
C MET A 79 -9.57 -25.56 1.52
N PHE A 80 -8.31 -25.14 1.59
CA PHE A 80 -7.73 -24.29 0.55
C PHE A 80 -7.65 -25.00 -0.81
N LYS A 81 -7.31 -26.30 -0.82
CA LYS A 81 -7.38 -27.14 -2.03
C LYS A 81 -8.81 -27.27 -2.54
N LYS A 82 -9.80 -27.46 -1.66
CA LYS A 82 -11.23 -27.50 -2.03
C LYS A 82 -11.65 -26.21 -2.75
N PHE A 83 -11.29 -25.05 -2.24
CA PHE A 83 -11.62 -23.76 -2.87
C PHE A 83 -10.98 -23.60 -4.24
N VAL A 84 -9.68 -23.93 -4.36
CA VAL A 84 -9.00 -23.90 -5.66
C VAL A 84 -9.68 -24.83 -6.67
N LEU A 85 -10.02 -26.06 -6.28
CA LEU A 85 -10.74 -27.00 -7.15
C LEU A 85 -12.15 -26.49 -7.51
N GLY A 86 -12.84 -25.81 -6.59
CA GLY A 86 -14.12 -25.15 -6.86
C GLY A 86 -13.97 -24.05 -7.91
N PHE A 87 -12.97 -23.19 -7.74
CA PHE A 87 -12.68 -22.11 -8.70
C PHE A 87 -12.27 -22.62 -10.09
N LEU A 88 -11.55 -23.74 -10.18
CA LEU A 88 -11.22 -24.36 -11.47
C LEU A 88 -12.46 -24.89 -12.20
N LYS A 89 -13.53 -25.24 -11.46
CA LYS A 89 -14.81 -25.67 -12.04
C LYS A 89 -15.70 -24.48 -12.42
N ASP A 90 -15.58 -23.37 -11.69
CA ASP A 90 -16.33 -22.15 -11.94
C ASP A 90 -15.40 -20.93 -11.96
N MET A 91 -14.78 -20.72 -13.13
CA MET A 91 -13.86 -19.61 -13.36
C MET A 91 -14.55 -18.25 -13.25
N LYS A 92 -15.85 -18.18 -13.54
CA LYS A 92 -16.61 -16.94 -13.38
C LYS A 92 -16.73 -16.57 -11.90
N HIS A 93 -17.12 -17.53 -11.07
CA HIS A 93 -17.17 -17.36 -9.63
C HIS A 93 -15.79 -17.04 -9.02
N MET A 94 -14.71 -17.64 -9.56
CA MET A 94 -13.33 -17.27 -9.20
C MET A 94 -13.07 -15.78 -9.43
N VAL A 95 -13.32 -15.29 -10.64
CA VAL A 95 -13.06 -13.90 -11.01
C VAL A 95 -13.89 -12.96 -10.14
N GLU A 96 -15.18 -13.24 -9.95
CA GLU A 96 -16.06 -12.42 -9.09
C GLU A 96 -15.56 -12.38 -7.63
N THR A 97 -15.17 -13.52 -7.08
CA THR A 97 -14.66 -13.61 -5.71
C THR A 97 -13.31 -12.90 -5.56
N LEU A 98 -12.40 -13.08 -6.50
CA LEU A 98 -11.05 -12.51 -6.41
C LEU A 98 -10.99 -11.03 -6.81
N ASN A 99 -11.95 -10.54 -7.59
CA ASN A 99 -12.09 -9.12 -7.94
C ASN A 99 -12.92 -8.30 -6.93
N SER A 100 -12.94 -8.73 -5.66
CA SER A 100 -13.74 -8.07 -4.62
C SER A 100 -12.95 -7.78 -3.33
N CYS A 101 -11.66 -7.45 -3.47
CA CYS A 101 -10.87 -6.89 -2.39
C CYS A 101 -11.38 -5.48 -2.04
N HIS A 102 -11.48 -5.15 -0.75
CA HIS A 102 -12.03 -3.88 -0.28
C HIS A 102 -11.22 -2.66 -0.77
N THR A 103 -9.91 -2.84 -0.96
CA THR A 103 -8.99 -1.84 -1.53
C THR A 103 -9.19 -1.59 -3.03
N PHE A 104 -9.87 -2.47 -3.77
CA PHE A 104 -10.13 -2.24 -5.21
C PHE A 104 -11.12 -1.10 -5.46
N SER A 105 -11.81 -0.63 -4.41
CA SER A 105 -12.61 0.60 -4.47
C SER A 105 -11.77 1.88 -4.53
N LEU A 106 -10.46 1.80 -4.23
CA LEU A 106 -9.54 2.91 -4.38
C LEU A 106 -9.18 3.09 -5.85
N SER A 107 -9.16 4.33 -6.32
CA SER A 107 -8.68 4.69 -7.67
C SER A 107 -7.16 4.55 -7.78
N ILE A 108 -6.72 3.30 -7.93
CA ILE A 108 -5.32 2.85 -7.88
C ILE A 108 -4.76 2.77 -9.30
N PRO A 109 -3.56 3.33 -9.61
CA PRO A 109 -2.98 3.26 -10.95
C PRO A 109 -2.55 1.83 -11.31
N VAL A 110 -3.13 1.27 -12.37
CA VAL A 110 -2.86 -0.11 -12.82
C VAL A 110 -1.65 -0.17 -13.75
N THR A 111 -1.40 0.90 -14.50
CA THR A 111 -0.30 0.99 -15.47
C THR A 111 0.77 1.99 -15.05
N ARG A 112 1.98 1.85 -15.61
CA ARG A 112 3.07 2.79 -15.41
C ARG A 112 2.70 4.20 -15.91
N GLU A 113 1.95 4.30 -17.00
CA GLU A 113 1.47 5.54 -17.60
C GLU A 113 0.46 6.27 -16.71
N GLU A 114 -0.44 5.54 -16.04
CA GLU A 114 -1.34 6.11 -15.03
C GLU A 114 -0.54 6.59 -13.82
N ALA A 115 0.39 5.76 -13.33
CA ALA A 115 1.20 6.06 -12.17
C ALA A 115 2.03 7.36 -12.35
N ARG A 116 2.64 7.55 -13.53
CA ARG A 116 3.44 8.76 -13.84
C ARG A 116 2.66 10.08 -13.83
N LYS A 117 1.33 10.02 -13.96
CA LYS A 117 0.47 11.22 -14.00
C LYS A 117 0.05 11.69 -12.62
N ILE A 118 0.28 10.89 -11.59
CA ILE A 118 -0.16 11.18 -10.22
C ILE A 118 0.95 11.97 -9.50
N PRO A 119 0.65 13.16 -8.94
CA PRO A 119 1.59 13.90 -8.09
C PRO A 119 2.10 13.06 -6.91
N LEU A 120 3.35 13.26 -6.50
CA LEU A 120 4.00 12.48 -5.43
C LEU A 120 3.15 12.42 -4.14
N GLU A 121 2.64 13.56 -3.69
CA GLU A 121 1.80 13.64 -2.48
C GLU A 121 0.49 12.84 -2.59
N GLU A 122 -0.15 12.85 -3.76
CA GLU A 122 -1.36 12.08 -4.02
C GLU A 122 -1.05 10.58 -4.11
N PHE A 123 0.10 10.24 -4.69
CA PHE A 123 0.57 8.86 -4.77
C PHE A 123 0.83 8.27 -3.36
N LEU A 124 1.49 9.05 -2.50
CA LEU A 124 1.72 8.67 -1.11
C LEU A 124 0.40 8.52 -0.33
N LYS A 125 -0.61 9.37 -0.60
CA LYS A 125 -1.97 9.24 -0.03
C LYS A 125 -2.65 7.94 -0.46
N ILE A 126 -2.45 7.47 -1.69
CA ILE A 126 -2.97 6.16 -2.14
C ILE A 126 -2.32 5.04 -1.32
N ILE A 127 -0.98 5.05 -1.18
CA ILE A 127 -0.25 4.05 -0.39
C ILE A 127 -0.74 4.05 1.07
N LEU A 128 -0.85 5.22 1.70
CA LEU A 128 -1.40 5.36 3.06
C LEU A 128 -2.81 4.79 3.17
N SER A 129 -3.67 5.02 2.18
CA SER A 129 -5.05 4.53 2.19
C SER A 129 -5.11 3.01 2.15
N ILE A 130 -4.25 2.36 1.36
CA ILE A 130 -4.12 0.90 1.34
C ILE A 130 -3.67 0.40 2.71
N LEU A 131 -2.58 0.96 3.25
CA LEU A 131 -2.02 0.53 4.53
C LEU A 131 -3.00 0.71 5.70
N ASN A 132 -3.76 1.81 5.71
CA ASN A 132 -4.79 2.06 6.72
C ASN A 132 -6.00 1.12 6.58
N ALA A 133 -6.37 0.73 5.37
CA ALA A 133 -7.42 -0.28 5.12
C ALA A 133 -7.08 -1.66 5.74
N TRP A 134 -5.81 -1.92 6.04
CA TRP A 134 -5.35 -3.16 6.68
C TRP A 134 -5.15 -3.08 8.19
N LYS A 135 -5.11 -1.88 8.78
CA LYS A 135 -4.81 -1.68 10.21
C LYS A 135 -5.75 -2.48 11.12
N LYS A 136 -7.07 -2.36 10.89
CA LYS A 136 -8.08 -3.12 11.65
C LYS A 136 -8.12 -4.58 11.21
N SER A 137 -8.10 -4.85 9.91
CA SER A 137 -8.21 -6.21 9.37
C SER A 137 -7.07 -7.13 9.83
N LEU A 138 -5.84 -6.63 9.94
CA LEU A 138 -4.71 -7.39 10.47
C LEU A 138 -4.81 -7.65 11.97
N TYR A 139 -5.38 -6.71 12.74
CA TYR A 139 -5.64 -6.92 14.17
C TYR A 139 -6.71 -7.99 14.39
N ASP A 140 -7.81 -7.91 13.64
CA ASP A 140 -8.90 -8.87 13.71
C ASP A 140 -8.46 -10.26 13.21
N LEU A 141 -7.63 -10.32 12.16
CA LEU A 141 -6.99 -11.55 11.70
C LEU A 141 -6.17 -12.19 12.82
N GLU A 142 -5.27 -11.45 13.46
CA GLU A 142 -4.44 -11.97 14.55
C GLU A 142 -5.32 -12.52 15.70
N THR A 143 -6.34 -11.74 16.09
CA THR A 143 -7.29 -12.12 17.14
C THR A 143 -8.03 -13.41 16.78
N LYS A 144 -8.47 -13.53 15.52
CA LYS A 144 -9.18 -14.71 15.03
C LYS A 144 -8.28 -15.94 15.00
N LEU A 145 -7.08 -15.82 14.43
CA LEU A 145 -6.13 -16.93 14.37
C LEU A 145 -5.76 -17.42 15.78
N HIS A 146 -5.61 -16.51 16.76
CA HIS A 146 -5.32 -16.87 18.14
C HIS A 146 -6.46 -17.68 18.79
N GLY A 147 -7.71 -17.38 18.44
CA GLY A 147 -8.89 -18.10 18.92
C GLY A 147 -9.19 -19.40 18.17
N MET A 148 -8.55 -19.65 17.02
CA MET A 148 -8.77 -20.85 16.21
C MET A 148 -8.05 -22.05 16.81
N LYS A 149 -8.82 -23.09 17.17
CA LYS A 149 -8.25 -24.34 17.67
C LYS A 149 -7.36 -24.99 16.61
N GLY A 150 -6.09 -25.20 16.96
CA GLY A 150 -5.11 -25.87 16.09
C GLY A 150 -4.44 -24.95 15.06
N ALA A 151 -4.66 -23.63 15.13
CA ALA A 151 -3.92 -22.69 14.30
C ALA A 151 -2.40 -22.84 14.55
N PRO A 152 -1.57 -23.07 13.50
CA PRO A 152 -0.13 -23.25 13.68
C PRO A 152 0.54 -21.99 14.22
N ASP A 153 1.48 -22.16 15.17
CA ASP A 153 2.32 -21.06 15.68
C ASP A 153 3.03 -20.31 14.56
N ALA A 154 3.44 -21.03 13.52
CA ALA A 154 4.08 -20.45 12.34
C ALA A 154 3.20 -19.43 11.61
N ILE A 155 1.87 -19.61 11.60
CA ILE A 155 0.90 -18.65 11.04
C ILE A 155 0.72 -17.46 12.01
N LEU A 156 0.58 -17.73 13.32
CA LEU A 156 0.40 -16.70 14.34
C LEU A 156 1.57 -15.71 14.38
N ILE A 157 2.80 -16.22 14.38
CA ILE A 157 4.03 -15.42 14.39
C ILE A 157 4.09 -14.51 13.16
N ARG A 158 3.72 -15.02 11.98
CA ARG A 158 3.75 -14.25 10.72
C ARG A 158 2.66 -13.20 10.67
N SER A 159 1.43 -13.53 11.10
CA SER A 159 0.33 -12.58 11.19
C SER A 159 0.69 -11.37 12.07
N LYS A 160 1.27 -11.63 13.25
CA LYS A 160 1.76 -10.58 14.15
C LYS A 160 2.88 -9.73 13.52
N SER A 161 3.81 -10.38 12.82
CA SER A 161 4.93 -9.69 12.15
C SER A 161 4.44 -8.79 11.01
N ILE A 162 3.51 -9.28 10.19
CA ILE A 162 2.88 -8.48 9.12
C ILE A 162 2.13 -7.29 9.69
N ARG A 163 1.38 -7.47 10.78
CA ARG A 163 0.71 -6.34 11.47
C ARG A 163 1.71 -5.29 11.96
N LYS A 164 2.85 -5.71 12.51
CA LYS A 164 3.91 -4.79 12.95
C LYS A 164 4.50 -4.03 11.76
N LEU A 165 4.88 -4.73 10.70
CA LEU A 165 5.47 -4.10 9.51
C LEU A 165 4.50 -3.16 8.80
N ASN A 166 3.19 -3.45 8.78
CA ASN A 166 2.20 -2.53 8.25
C ASN A 166 2.16 -1.20 9.03
N ARG A 167 2.35 -1.24 10.36
CA ARG A 167 2.43 -0.03 11.20
C ARG A 167 3.72 0.74 10.96
N GLU A 168 4.85 0.04 10.92
CA GLU A 168 6.17 0.62 10.62
C GLU A 168 6.16 1.29 9.24
N LEU A 169 5.54 0.65 8.25
CA LEU A 169 5.39 1.22 6.91
C LEU A 169 4.48 2.45 6.92
N LEU A 170 3.33 2.42 7.62
CA LEU A 170 2.47 3.59 7.81
C LEU A 170 3.26 4.79 8.35
N GLU A 171 3.98 4.59 9.45
CA GLU A 171 4.80 5.64 10.09
C GLU A 171 5.86 6.18 9.12
N THR A 172 6.54 5.29 8.39
CA THR A 172 7.54 5.68 7.39
C THR A 172 6.94 6.50 6.25
N ILE A 173 5.77 6.10 5.72
CA ILE A 173 5.11 6.86 4.65
C ILE A 173 4.63 8.22 5.16
N MET A 174 4.19 8.32 6.42
CA MET A 174 3.86 9.60 7.03
C MET A 174 5.08 10.52 7.15
N MET A 175 6.25 10.00 7.50
CA MET A 175 7.51 10.76 7.54
C MET A 175 7.96 11.22 6.14
N ILE A 176 7.80 10.38 5.12
CA ILE A 176 8.07 10.77 3.72
C ILE A 176 7.13 11.91 3.33
N LEU A 177 5.84 11.74 3.61
CA LEU A 177 4.83 12.72 3.24
C LEU A 177 5.03 14.05 3.96
N SER A 178 5.40 14.06 5.25
CA SER A 178 5.63 15.31 5.99
C SER A 178 6.82 16.12 5.44
N LYS A 179 7.77 15.47 4.76
CA LYS A 179 8.86 16.14 4.04
C LYS A 179 8.45 16.68 2.67
N VAL A 180 7.42 16.10 2.05
CA VAL A 180 6.93 16.48 0.71
C VAL A 180 5.82 17.53 0.80
N ASP A 181 4.87 17.36 1.72
CA ASP A 181 3.74 18.25 1.99
C ASP A 181 3.52 18.39 3.51
N PRO A 182 4.16 19.39 4.16
CA PRO A 182 4.04 19.59 5.60
C PRO A 182 2.64 19.99 6.09
N ARG A 183 1.72 20.36 5.19
CA ARG A 183 0.37 20.82 5.53
C ARG A 183 -0.64 19.67 5.65
N MET A 184 -0.22 18.44 5.33
CA MET A 184 -1.10 17.29 5.22
C MET A 184 -1.33 16.62 6.58
N GLU A 185 -2.60 16.33 6.90
CA GLU A 185 -2.99 15.50 8.05
C GLU A 185 -3.24 14.04 7.61
N GLU A 186 -3.19 13.10 8.55
CA GLU A 186 -3.52 11.70 8.26
C GLU A 186 -4.93 11.57 7.68
N ASN A 187 -5.04 11.06 6.45
CA ASN A 187 -6.34 10.82 5.82
C ASN A 187 -7.04 9.63 6.51
N ASN A 188 -8.13 9.92 7.21
CA ASN A 188 -8.96 8.93 7.89
C ASN A 188 -9.95 8.20 6.97
N LYS A 189 -9.97 8.50 5.67
CA LYS A 189 -10.87 7.83 4.70
C LYS A 189 -10.15 6.69 4.01
N TYR A 190 -10.42 5.48 4.43
CA TYR A 190 -9.96 4.24 3.82
C TYR A 190 -11.11 3.21 3.79
N PRO A 191 -11.13 2.30 2.79
CA PRO A 191 -12.18 1.30 2.70
C PRO A 191 -12.11 0.35 3.89
N LEU A 192 -13.27 0.07 4.48
CA LEU A 192 -13.40 -0.95 5.52
C LEU A 192 -13.64 -2.31 4.87
N TRP A 193 -13.07 -3.35 5.48
CA TRP A 193 -13.36 -4.71 5.07
C TRP A 193 -14.63 -5.21 5.74
N THR A 194 -15.74 -5.23 4.98
CA THR A 194 -17.05 -5.67 5.47
C THR A 194 -17.16 -7.20 5.59
N ASP A 195 -16.57 -7.94 4.66
CA ASP A 195 -16.59 -9.42 4.65
C ASP A 195 -15.80 -10.04 5.81
N LEU A 196 -15.11 -9.23 6.61
CA LEU A 196 -14.45 -9.69 7.83
C LEU A 196 -15.46 -10.21 8.86
N GLU A 197 -16.71 -9.76 8.80
CA GLU A 197 -17.81 -10.35 9.58
C GLU A 197 -18.01 -11.85 9.26
N SER A 198 -17.66 -12.29 8.05
CA SER A 198 -17.66 -13.71 7.69
C SER A 198 -16.61 -14.53 8.44
N LEU A 199 -15.58 -13.91 9.05
CA LEU A 199 -14.71 -14.62 9.98
C LEU A 199 -15.43 -14.95 11.29
N LYS A 200 -16.47 -14.22 11.69
CA LYS A 200 -17.19 -14.48 12.95
C LYS A 200 -18.20 -15.62 12.85
N THR A 201 -18.35 -16.25 11.68
CA THR A 201 -19.25 -17.39 11.49
C THR A 201 -18.77 -18.60 12.28
N THR A 202 -19.71 -19.47 12.65
CA THR A 202 -19.41 -20.78 13.24
C THR A 202 -19.22 -21.87 12.18
N ASP A 203 -19.54 -21.56 10.93
CA ASP A 203 -19.34 -22.46 9.81
C ASP A 203 -17.87 -22.46 9.37
N LYS A 204 -17.21 -23.60 9.58
CA LYS A 204 -15.78 -23.77 9.33
C LYS A 204 -15.43 -23.52 7.85
N GLU A 205 -16.29 -23.90 6.91
CA GLU A 205 -16.00 -23.69 5.48
C GLU A 205 -16.04 -22.20 5.12
N HIS A 206 -17.06 -21.46 5.58
CA HIS A 206 -17.15 -20.02 5.37
C HIS A 206 -15.99 -19.27 6.06
N GLU A 207 -15.60 -19.69 7.26
CA GLU A 207 -14.47 -19.14 8.01
C GLU A 207 -13.15 -19.30 7.23
N PHE A 208 -12.85 -20.51 6.73
CA PHE A 208 -11.64 -20.73 5.91
C PHE A 208 -11.71 -20.06 4.54
N PHE A 209 -12.91 -19.92 3.96
CA PHE A 209 -13.08 -19.19 2.71
C PHE A 209 -12.81 -17.69 2.88
N ALA A 210 -13.29 -17.10 3.97
CA ALA A 210 -12.98 -15.72 4.32
C ALA A 210 -11.47 -15.52 4.53
N LEU A 211 -10.79 -16.45 5.21
CA LEU A 211 -9.33 -16.45 5.31
C LEU A 211 -8.64 -16.56 3.94
N TYR A 212 -9.12 -17.45 3.06
CA TYR A 212 -8.58 -17.60 1.71
C TYR A 212 -8.65 -16.29 0.93
N LYS A 213 -9.83 -15.65 0.91
CA LYS A 213 -10.03 -14.35 0.26
C LYS A 213 -9.14 -13.29 0.90
N LEU A 214 -9.02 -13.32 2.23
CA LEU A 214 -8.18 -12.39 2.98
C LEU A 214 -6.72 -12.45 2.52
N PHE A 215 -6.13 -13.64 2.50
CA PHE A 215 -4.73 -13.79 2.10
C PHE A 215 -4.50 -13.54 0.62
N TYR A 216 -5.51 -13.74 -0.23
CA TYR A 216 -5.44 -13.30 -1.61
C TYR A 216 -5.31 -11.77 -1.69
N CYS A 217 -6.21 -11.03 -1.05
CA CYS A 217 -6.18 -9.57 -1.08
C CYS A 217 -4.93 -9.00 -0.39
N LEU A 218 -4.50 -9.58 0.74
CA LEU A 218 -3.28 -9.16 1.44
C LEU A 218 -2.06 -9.27 0.53
N ARG A 219 -1.98 -10.37 -0.21
CA ARG A 219 -0.93 -10.55 -1.20
C ARG A 219 -1.02 -9.46 -2.28
N VAL A 220 -2.19 -9.25 -2.89
CA VAL A 220 -2.33 -8.22 -3.93
C VAL A 220 -1.88 -6.86 -3.42
N ASP A 221 -2.37 -6.43 -2.26
CA ASP A 221 -2.07 -5.10 -1.73
C ASP A 221 -0.61 -4.93 -1.30
N THR A 222 0.00 -5.94 -0.66
CA THR A 222 1.42 -5.87 -0.25
C THR A 222 2.35 -5.78 -1.44
N PHE A 223 2.09 -6.55 -2.51
CA PHE A 223 2.82 -6.44 -3.77
C PHE A 223 2.59 -5.08 -4.45
N THR A 224 1.36 -4.56 -4.45
CA THR A 224 1.04 -3.24 -5.01
C THR A 224 1.80 -2.13 -4.30
N VAL A 225 1.81 -2.12 -2.96
CA VAL A 225 2.55 -1.14 -2.17
C VAL A 225 4.06 -1.21 -2.45
N ASP A 226 4.63 -2.41 -2.50
CA ASP A 226 6.05 -2.60 -2.83
C ASP A 226 6.39 -2.04 -4.23
N LEU A 227 5.58 -2.37 -5.23
CA LEU A 227 5.73 -1.86 -6.59
C LEU A 227 5.66 -0.33 -6.63
N TYR A 228 4.74 0.26 -5.87
CA TYR A 228 4.53 1.70 -5.82
C TYR A 228 5.68 2.46 -5.19
N LEU A 229 6.25 1.94 -4.11
CA LEU A 229 7.42 2.53 -3.48
C LEU A 229 8.63 2.49 -4.40
N LYS A 230 8.83 1.38 -5.12
CA LYS A 230 9.87 1.26 -6.14
C LYS A 230 9.65 2.23 -7.30
N HIS A 231 8.39 2.41 -7.73
CA HIS A 231 8.03 3.39 -8.76
C HIS A 231 8.38 4.82 -8.33
N LEU A 232 7.94 5.24 -7.13
CA LEU A 232 8.22 6.57 -6.61
C LEU A 232 9.72 6.84 -6.46
N LYS A 233 10.46 5.86 -5.92
CA LYS A 233 11.92 5.96 -5.83
C LYS A 233 12.58 6.05 -7.21
N CYS A 234 12.12 5.27 -8.18
CA CYS A 234 12.59 5.34 -9.56
C CYS A 234 12.37 6.75 -10.16
N VAL A 235 11.18 7.33 -9.98
CA VAL A 235 10.87 8.68 -10.46
C VAL A 235 11.75 9.75 -9.82
N LEU A 236 12.01 9.64 -8.50
CA LEU A 236 12.75 10.65 -7.75
C LEU A 236 14.27 10.55 -7.89
N TYR A 237 14.83 9.34 -7.93
CA TYR A 237 16.27 9.12 -7.84
C TYR A 237 16.88 8.35 -9.01
N SER A 238 16.07 7.79 -9.92
CA SER A 238 16.51 6.88 -10.97
C SER A 238 17.34 5.69 -10.44
N GLY A 239 17.89 4.86 -11.34
CA GLY A 239 18.80 3.76 -11.01
C GLY A 239 18.18 2.36 -11.14
N ASP A 240 18.93 1.33 -10.71
CA ASP A 240 18.59 -0.09 -10.93
C ASP A 240 17.20 -0.49 -10.42
N ILE A 241 16.69 0.21 -9.40
CA ILE A 241 15.36 -0.02 -8.86
C ILE A 241 14.28 0.09 -9.95
N CYS A 242 14.49 0.94 -10.97
CA CYS A 242 13.58 1.12 -12.11
C CYS A 242 13.39 -0.17 -12.94
N ASN A 243 14.38 -1.07 -12.96
CA ASN A 243 14.29 -2.34 -13.67
C ASN A 243 13.40 -3.36 -12.95
N SER A 244 13.09 -3.13 -11.67
CA SER A 244 12.24 -4.00 -10.85
C SER A 244 10.77 -3.55 -10.79
N VAL A 245 10.42 -2.47 -11.48
CA VAL A 245 9.08 -1.87 -11.48
C VAL A 245 8.32 -2.37 -12.70
N ASN A 246 7.57 -3.46 -12.59
CA ASN A 246 6.70 -3.94 -13.67
C ASN A 246 5.24 -3.91 -13.19
N PHE A 247 4.45 -3.02 -13.79
CA PHE A 247 3.02 -2.93 -13.54
C PHE A 247 2.24 -3.99 -14.33
N TYR A 248 0.99 -4.24 -13.94
CA TYR A 248 0.12 -5.14 -14.70
C TYR A 248 -0.15 -4.53 -16.09
N GLY A 249 0.35 -5.19 -17.14
CA GLY A 249 0.21 -4.74 -18.53
C GLY A 249 1.48 -4.14 -19.14
N ASP A 250 2.54 -3.97 -18.37
CA ASP A 250 3.87 -3.68 -18.94
C ASP A 250 4.32 -4.92 -19.77
N PRO A 251 4.85 -4.72 -21.00
CA PRO A 251 5.26 -5.82 -21.89
C PRO A 251 6.43 -6.66 -21.35
#